data_AF-A0AAU3MHK6-F1
#
_entry.id   AF-A0AAU3MHK6-F1
#
_cell.length_a   1.000
_cell.length_b   1.000
_cell.length_c   1.000
_cell.angle_alpha   90.00
_cell.angle_beta   90.00
_cell.angle_gamma   90.00
#
_symmetry.space_group_name_H-M   'P 1'
#
loop_
_entity.id
_entity.type
_entity.pdbx_description
1 polymer ?
#
loop_
_entity_poly.entity_id
_entity_poly.type
_entity_poly.pdbx_seq_one_letter_code
_entity_poly.pdbx_strand_id
1 'polypeptide(L)'
;MSEDENKNKNKNNEQHRLRKELPDEVAPEAADGAGRADGADSADDAETPAAETKKPSLTGRQRLAKGLWPPRVSRAQLIVAVLLFVLGLGLAIQVRSNSDSSALRGARQEDLVRILDELDDRTQRLGDEKQRLEGQRTELENSSDQAEEARKQTVERERQLGILAGTVAAQGPGITLTITDKKGAVQADMLLDAIQELRAAGAEAIQVNDVRVVADTYLTDASGGKVSVDGHKIGEPFVFKVIGKPQDLEPALNIPGGVVQTLEKEQATVTVTQAQKIVVDALRPAKRPDYAQSSSQ
;
A
#
# COMPACT_ATOMS: atom_id res chain seq x y z
N MET A 1 32.01 26.65 10.98
CA MET A 1 31.40 25.68 11.92
C MET A 1 29.88 25.72 11.72
N SER A 2 29.28 25.28 10.62
CA SER A 2 29.51 24.16 9.68
C SER A 2 29.30 22.78 10.28
N GLU A 3 28.04 22.36 10.41
CA GLU A 3 27.65 20.93 10.32
C GLU A 3 26.15 20.68 10.06
N ASP A 4 25.23 21.61 10.40
CA ASP A 4 23.78 21.32 10.29
C ASP A 4 23.06 21.81 9.03
N GLU A 5 23.71 22.60 8.16
CA GLU A 5 23.09 23.09 6.93
C GLU A 5 23.11 22.08 5.77
N ASN A 6 23.78 20.94 5.92
CA ASN A 6 23.99 19.97 4.85
C ASN A 6 23.00 18.78 4.86
N LYS A 7 22.07 18.73 5.81
CA LYS A 7 21.11 17.61 5.91
C LYS A 7 19.77 17.85 5.21
N ASN A 8 19.48 19.12 4.84
CA ASN A 8 18.19 19.48 4.24
C ASN A 8 18.22 19.61 2.70
N LYS A 9 19.39 19.46 2.06
CA LYS A 9 19.51 19.41 0.58
C LYS A 9 19.38 18.00 0.00
N ASN A 10 19.41 16.94 0.84
CA ASN A 10 19.47 15.56 0.35
C ASN A 10 18.12 14.83 0.28
N LYS A 11 17.00 15.46 0.68
CA LYS A 11 15.66 14.84 0.61
C LYS A 11 14.86 15.21 -0.65
N ASN A 12 15.23 16.30 -1.35
CA ASN A 12 14.55 16.71 -2.58
C ASN A 12 15.09 16.05 -3.86
N ASN A 13 16.14 15.22 -3.76
CA ASN A 13 16.79 14.62 -4.93
C ASN A 13 16.43 13.13 -5.16
N GLU A 14 15.57 12.55 -4.32
CA GLU A 14 15.15 11.14 -4.45
C GLU A 14 13.84 10.96 -5.21
N GLN A 15 13.04 12.02 -5.42
CA GLN A 15 11.74 11.91 -6.10
C GLN A 15 11.80 12.07 -7.63
N HIS A 16 12.97 12.26 -8.23
CA HIS A 16 13.13 12.51 -9.67
C HIS A 16 13.94 11.45 -10.44
N ARG A 17 14.13 10.24 -9.88
CA ARG A 17 15.00 9.19 -10.49
C ARG A 17 14.31 8.03 -11.20
N LEU A 18 12.99 8.04 -11.42
CA LEU A 18 12.28 6.94 -12.09
C LEU A 18 11.60 7.35 -13.41
N ARG A 19 12.27 8.15 -14.25
CA ARG A 19 11.76 8.46 -15.61
C ARG A 19 12.87 8.46 -16.66
N LYS A 20 13.26 7.25 -17.08
CA LYS A 20 14.05 6.86 -18.27
C LYS A 20 14.12 5.33 -18.17
N GLU A 21 13.73 4.48 -19.11
CA GLU A 21 13.71 4.51 -20.57
C GLU A 21 12.64 3.51 -21.06
N LEU A 22 11.82 3.88 -22.05
CA LEU A 22 11.24 2.91 -22.98
C LEU A 22 11.69 3.36 -24.39
N PRO A 23 12.25 2.47 -25.23
CA PRO A 23 12.47 2.80 -26.63
C PRO A 23 11.14 2.86 -27.38
N ASP A 24 10.99 3.90 -28.19
CA ASP A 24 9.90 4.05 -29.16
C ASP A 24 9.98 2.95 -30.22
N GLU A 25 8.93 2.14 -30.34
CA GLU A 25 8.79 1.19 -31.45
C GLU A 25 8.09 1.86 -32.63
N VAL A 26 8.78 1.73 -33.76
CA VAL A 26 8.72 2.50 -35.00
C VAL A 26 7.44 2.21 -35.81
N ALA A 27 6.83 3.26 -36.36
CA ALA A 27 5.74 3.18 -37.35
C ALA A 27 6.26 2.63 -38.70
N PRO A 28 5.48 1.83 -39.45
CA PRO A 28 5.92 1.36 -40.76
C PRO A 28 5.85 2.49 -41.80
N GLU A 29 7.01 2.78 -42.36
CA GLU A 29 7.29 3.69 -43.47
C GLU A 29 6.72 3.13 -44.78
N ALA A 30 6.07 4.02 -45.53
CA ALA A 30 5.55 3.75 -46.86
C ALA A 30 6.64 3.86 -47.93
N ALA A 31 6.55 2.93 -48.88
CA ALA A 31 6.98 2.93 -50.28
C ALA A 31 7.71 4.16 -50.87
N ASP A 32 8.82 3.87 -51.58
CA ASP A 32 9.15 4.33 -52.94
C ASP A 32 10.34 3.48 -53.45
N GLY A 33 10.58 3.10 -54.71
CA GLY A 33 9.98 3.40 -56.00
C GLY A 33 10.95 2.96 -57.13
N ALA A 34 10.41 2.96 -58.36
CA ALA A 34 11.07 3.23 -59.65
C ALA A 34 11.69 2.10 -60.53
N GLY A 35 11.21 2.09 -61.79
CA GLY A 35 11.91 1.59 -62.99
C GLY A 35 10.99 1.16 -64.15
N ARG A 36 10.22 2.08 -64.79
CA ARG A 36 10.36 2.63 -66.18
C ARG A 36 10.28 1.59 -67.35
N ALA A 37 9.22 1.65 -68.18
CA ALA A 37 9.11 2.33 -69.51
C ALA A 37 9.48 1.36 -70.67
N ASP A 38 8.90 1.28 -71.88
CA ASP A 38 7.91 2.02 -72.69
C ASP A 38 7.49 1.12 -73.88
N GLY A 39 6.40 1.48 -74.58
CA GLY A 39 6.08 1.06 -75.98
C GLY A 39 4.77 0.27 -76.12
N ALA A 40 3.60 0.87 -76.42
CA ALA A 40 3.14 1.60 -77.61
C ALA A 40 2.96 0.72 -78.88
N ASP A 41 1.70 0.42 -79.24
CA ASP A 41 1.01 0.75 -80.52
C ASP A 41 -0.35 -0.01 -80.56
N SER A 42 -1.50 0.68 -80.52
CA SER A 42 -2.28 1.20 -81.66
C SER A 42 -3.15 0.11 -82.32
N ALA A 43 -4.49 0.18 -82.14
CA ALA A 43 -5.44 0.85 -83.06
C ALA A 43 -5.82 -0.08 -84.22
N ASP A 44 -7.01 -0.09 -84.81
CA ASP A 44 -8.38 0.33 -84.51
C ASP A 44 -9.20 -0.26 -85.69
N ASP A 45 -10.53 -0.15 -85.62
CA ASP A 45 -11.44 -0.04 -86.76
C ASP A 45 -11.83 -1.26 -87.63
N ALA A 46 -13.09 -1.64 -87.40
CA ALA A 46 -14.19 -1.74 -88.37
C ALA A 46 -13.90 -1.36 -89.83
N GLU A 47 -14.29 -2.21 -90.79
CA GLU A 47 -15.49 -1.98 -91.62
C GLU A 47 -15.69 -3.08 -92.68
N THR A 48 -16.96 -3.42 -92.88
CA THR A 48 -17.56 -4.16 -94.00
C THR A 48 -17.30 -3.43 -95.33
N PRO A 49 -17.27 -4.10 -96.52
CA PRO A 49 -18.53 -4.36 -97.21
C PRO A 49 -18.62 -5.66 -98.05
N ALA A 50 -19.85 -6.20 -98.04
CA ALA A 50 -20.66 -6.68 -99.17
C ALA A 50 -20.05 -7.45 -100.37
N ALA A 51 -20.62 -8.66 -100.53
CA ALA A 51 -21.22 -9.25 -101.75
C ALA A 51 -20.31 -9.52 -102.97
N GLU A 52 -20.37 -10.62 -103.72
CA GLU A 52 -21.26 -11.78 -103.89
C GLU A 52 -20.54 -12.61 -105.00
N THR A 53 -20.27 -13.93 -104.95
CA THR A 53 -21.23 -14.99 -105.35
C THR A 53 -20.56 -16.39 -105.36
N LYS A 54 -21.32 -17.35 -104.79
CA LYS A 54 -21.52 -18.78 -105.16
C LYS A 54 -20.46 -19.90 -104.91
N LYS A 55 -20.69 -20.56 -103.75
CA LYS A 55 -20.89 -22.02 -103.48
C LYS A 55 -19.69 -23.00 -103.41
N PRO A 56 -19.78 -24.04 -102.55
CA PRO A 56 -20.30 -24.09 -101.19
C PRO A 56 -19.23 -24.55 -100.16
N SER A 57 -19.44 -24.15 -98.92
CA SER A 57 -18.61 -24.44 -97.75
C SER A 57 -18.77 -25.88 -97.24
N LEU A 58 -17.65 -26.49 -96.86
CA LEU A 58 -17.54 -27.40 -95.71
C LEU A 58 -16.26 -27.07 -94.92
N THR A 59 -16.39 -27.12 -93.60
CA THR A 59 -15.67 -26.33 -92.58
C THR A 59 -14.30 -26.89 -92.16
N GLY A 60 -13.37 -26.00 -91.78
CA GLY A 60 -12.00 -26.31 -91.32
C GLY A 60 -11.85 -27.29 -90.13
N ARG A 61 -12.94 -27.62 -89.42
CA ARG A 61 -12.96 -28.69 -88.40
C ARG A 61 -12.71 -30.09 -89.01
N GLN A 62 -12.93 -30.27 -90.31
CA GLN A 62 -12.66 -31.53 -91.03
C GLN A 62 -11.19 -31.70 -91.44
N ARG A 63 -10.34 -30.66 -91.33
CA ARG A 63 -8.88 -30.78 -91.57
C ARG A 63 -8.13 -31.20 -90.31
N LEU A 64 -8.60 -30.82 -89.11
CA LEU A 64 -8.05 -31.31 -87.84
C LEU A 64 -8.46 -32.75 -87.54
N ALA A 65 -9.70 -33.13 -87.89
CA ALA A 65 -10.18 -34.50 -87.70
C ALA A 65 -9.42 -35.57 -88.56
N LYS A 66 -8.68 -35.15 -89.60
CA LYS A 66 -7.86 -36.06 -90.42
C LYS A 66 -6.38 -36.12 -90.03
N GLY A 67 -5.95 -35.37 -89.00
CA GLY A 67 -4.62 -35.52 -88.40
C GLY A 67 -4.56 -36.56 -87.27
N LEU A 68 -5.72 -36.95 -86.72
CA LEU A 68 -5.83 -37.82 -85.53
C LEU A 68 -6.46 -39.21 -85.81
N TRP A 69 -6.65 -39.59 -87.08
CA TRP A 69 -7.19 -40.91 -87.44
C TRP A 69 -6.50 -41.44 -88.70
N PRO A 70 -5.98 -42.68 -88.73
CA PRO A 70 -6.37 -43.86 -87.93
C PRO A 70 -5.60 -44.03 -86.61
N PRO A 71 -6.22 -44.53 -85.51
CA PRO A 71 -5.51 -44.89 -84.31
C PRO A 71 -4.86 -46.24 -84.56
N ARG A 72 -3.55 -46.24 -84.81
CA ARG A 72 -2.77 -47.46 -84.69
C ARG A 72 -2.56 -47.69 -83.20
N VAL A 73 -3.56 -48.26 -82.52
CA VAL A 73 -3.45 -48.71 -81.13
C VAL A 73 -2.41 -49.83 -81.05
N SER A 74 -1.16 -49.44 -80.84
CA SER A 74 -0.07 -50.33 -80.49
C SER A 74 -0.33 -50.94 -79.10
N ARG A 75 0.11 -52.19 -78.87
CA ARG A 75 0.05 -52.82 -77.54
C ARG A 75 0.65 -51.91 -76.45
N ALA A 76 1.69 -51.15 -76.79
CA ALA A 76 2.31 -50.18 -75.90
C ALA A 76 1.38 -49.01 -75.55
N GLN A 77 0.54 -48.55 -76.47
CA GLN A 77 -0.37 -47.43 -76.26
C GLN A 77 -1.58 -47.81 -75.40
N LEU A 78 -2.00 -49.08 -75.49
CA LEU A 78 -3.01 -49.67 -74.60
C LEU A 78 -2.46 -49.81 -73.17
N ILE A 79 -1.20 -50.22 -73.03
CA ILE A 79 -0.50 -50.28 -71.73
C ILE A 79 -0.39 -48.86 -71.12
N VAL A 80 -0.01 -47.85 -71.91
CA VAL A 80 0.06 -46.45 -71.45
C VAL A 80 -1.31 -45.91 -71.05
N ALA A 81 -2.37 -46.21 -71.80
CA ALA A 81 -3.73 -45.79 -71.45
C ALA A 81 -4.22 -46.42 -70.14
N VAL A 82 -3.95 -47.71 -69.92
CA VAL A 82 -4.28 -48.40 -68.66
C VAL A 82 -3.45 -47.84 -67.51
N LEU A 83 -2.16 -47.59 -67.70
CA LEU A 83 -1.30 -46.97 -66.69
C LEU A 83 -1.80 -45.56 -66.31
N LEU A 84 -2.14 -44.73 -67.29
CA LEU A 84 -2.69 -43.39 -67.04
C LEU A 84 -4.08 -43.45 -66.40
N PHE A 85 -4.90 -44.45 -66.73
CA PHE A 85 -6.20 -44.66 -66.09
C PHE A 85 -6.04 -45.09 -64.62
N VAL A 86 -5.14 -46.03 -64.33
CA VAL A 86 -4.84 -46.46 -62.96
C VAL A 86 -4.20 -45.33 -62.15
N LEU A 87 -3.29 -44.56 -62.76
CA LEU A 87 -2.68 -43.39 -62.13
C LEU A 87 -3.73 -42.29 -61.89
N GLY A 88 -4.60 -42.02 -62.86
CA GLY A 88 -5.68 -41.05 -62.73
C GLY A 88 -6.72 -41.48 -61.69
N LEU A 89 -7.06 -42.76 -61.62
CA LEU A 89 -7.93 -43.33 -60.60
C LEU A 89 -7.25 -43.29 -59.22
N GLY A 90 -5.96 -43.61 -59.14
CA GLY A 90 -5.16 -43.51 -57.93
C GLY A 90 -5.07 -42.09 -57.41
N LEU A 91 -4.81 -41.11 -58.29
CA LEU A 91 -4.84 -39.68 -57.96
C LEU A 91 -6.24 -39.22 -57.57
N ALA A 92 -7.30 -39.69 -58.23
CA ALA A 92 -8.68 -39.36 -57.86
C ALA A 92 -9.05 -39.92 -56.48
N ILE A 93 -8.63 -41.15 -56.16
CA ILE A 93 -8.80 -41.76 -54.84
C ILE A 93 -7.94 -41.05 -53.80
N GLN A 94 -6.70 -40.69 -54.13
CA GLN A 94 -5.79 -40.00 -53.23
C GLN A 94 -6.28 -38.58 -52.94
N VAL A 95 -6.71 -37.82 -53.95
CA VAL A 95 -7.36 -36.51 -53.79
C VAL A 95 -8.68 -36.65 -53.05
N ARG A 96 -9.49 -37.68 -53.34
CA ARG A 96 -10.74 -37.90 -52.61
C ARG A 96 -10.49 -38.22 -51.14
N SER A 97 -9.57 -39.14 -50.84
CA SER A 97 -9.21 -39.50 -49.46
C SER A 97 -8.52 -38.36 -48.70
N ASN A 98 -7.71 -37.55 -49.38
CA ASN A 98 -7.09 -36.35 -48.81
C ASN A 98 -8.06 -35.16 -48.72
N SER A 99 -9.17 -35.19 -49.46
CA SER A 99 -10.29 -34.25 -49.31
C SER A 99 -11.33 -34.71 -48.29
N ASP A 100 -11.34 -36.02 -48.00
CA ASP A 100 -12.13 -36.71 -46.97
C ASP A 100 -11.37 -36.80 -45.63
N SER A 101 -10.12 -36.31 -45.54
CA SER A 101 -9.50 -35.92 -44.27
C SER A 101 -10.25 -34.71 -43.71
N SER A 102 -11.43 -35.01 -43.20
CA SER A 102 -12.45 -34.13 -42.65
C SER A 102 -12.01 -33.62 -41.29
N ALA A 103 -10.78 -33.13 -41.17
CA ALA A 103 -10.36 -32.36 -40.02
C ALA A 103 -11.09 -31.01 -39.95
N LEU A 104 -11.78 -30.59 -41.03
CA LEU A 104 -12.38 -29.24 -41.14
C LEU A 104 -13.72 -29.15 -41.93
N ARG A 105 -14.42 -30.24 -42.25
CA ARG A 105 -15.71 -30.17 -43.01
C ARG A 105 -16.98 -30.26 -42.15
N GLY A 106 -16.84 -29.72 -40.95
CA GLY A 106 -17.84 -29.68 -39.90
C GLY A 106 -17.08 -29.63 -38.60
N ALA A 107 -16.65 -28.43 -38.18
CA ALA A 107 -16.72 -28.16 -36.75
C ALA A 107 -18.21 -28.35 -36.43
N ARG A 108 -18.58 -29.58 -36.05
CA ARG A 108 -19.96 -29.97 -35.82
C ARG A 108 -20.48 -28.94 -34.83
N GLN A 109 -21.71 -28.49 -34.99
CA GLN A 109 -22.35 -27.61 -34.02
C GLN A 109 -22.06 -28.07 -32.57
N GLU A 110 -21.96 -29.39 -32.36
CA GLU A 110 -21.47 -30.11 -31.19
C GLU A 110 -20.08 -29.68 -30.64
N ASP A 111 -19.04 -29.50 -31.45
CA ASP A 111 -17.70 -29.10 -31.00
C ASP A 111 -17.62 -27.60 -30.66
N LEU A 112 -18.34 -26.75 -31.39
CA LEU A 112 -18.45 -25.32 -31.03
C LEU A 112 -19.22 -25.13 -29.72
N VAL A 113 -20.31 -25.90 -29.54
CA VAL A 113 -21.06 -25.93 -28.27
C VAL A 113 -20.17 -26.44 -27.14
N ARG A 114 -19.39 -27.50 -27.35
CA ARG A 114 -18.45 -28.01 -26.35
C ARG A 114 -17.37 -27.00 -25.96
N ILE A 115 -16.80 -26.27 -26.93
CA ILE A 115 -15.80 -25.22 -26.64
C ILE A 115 -16.47 -24.04 -25.93
N LEU A 116 -17.69 -23.68 -26.32
CA LEU A 116 -18.46 -22.62 -25.65
C LEU A 116 -18.78 -23.02 -24.20
N ASP A 117 -19.27 -24.23 -23.97
CA ASP A 117 -19.54 -24.77 -22.63
C ASP A 117 -18.25 -24.78 -21.78
N GLU A 118 -17.10 -25.19 -22.35
CA GLU A 118 -15.83 -25.17 -21.63
C GLU A 118 -15.34 -23.73 -21.34
N LEU A 119 -15.59 -22.78 -22.24
CA LEU A 119 -15.30 -21.36 -22.02
C LEU A 119 -16.23 -20.74 -20.98
N ASP A 120 -17.52 -21.08 -20.99
CA ASP A 120 -18.50 -20.65 -20.01
C ASP A 120 -18.16 -21.21 -18.62
N ASP A 121 -17.81 -22.50 -18.53
CA ASP A 121 -17.34 -23.13 -17.30
C ASP A 121 -16.05 -22.46 -16.78
N ARG A 122 -15.09 -22.16 -17.66
CA ARG A 122 -13.86 -21.45 -17.28
C ARG A 122 -14.16 -20.02 -16.84
N THR A 123 -15.06 -19.34 -17.53
CA THR A 123 -15.48 -17.96 -17.19
C THR A 123 -16.18 -17.93 -15.84
N GLN A 124 -17.07 -18.90 -15.58
CA GLN A 124 -17.74 -19.04 -14.30
C GLN A 124 -16.73 -19.33 -13.18
N ARG A 125 -15.83 -20.30 -13.36
CA ARG A 125 -14.78 -20.61 -12.38
C ARG A 125 -13.86 -19.42 -12.09
N LEU A 126 -13.47 -18.67 -13.11
CA LEU A 126 -12.65 -17.46 -12.94
C LEU A 126 -13.44 -16.34 -12.24
N GLY A 127 -14.74 -16.23 -12.52
CA GLY A 127 -15.66 -15.33 -11.81
C GLY A 127 -15.76 -15.67 -10.31
N ASP A 128 -15.97 -16.94 -10.00
CA ASP A 128 -16.02 -17.46 -8.63
C ASP A 128 -14.68 -17.24 -7.90
N GLU A 129 -13.55 -17.50 -8.57
CA GLU A 129 -12.22 -17.30 -8.00
C GLU A 129 -11.93 -15.81 -7.75
N LYS A 130 -12.32 -14.93 -8.67
CA LYS A 130 -12.21 -13.48 -8.49
C LYS A 130 -13.02 -13.02 -7.29
N GLN A 131 -14.28 -13.45 -7.18
CA GLN A 131 -15.13 -13.12 -6.04
C GLN A 131 -14.54 -13.64 -4.72
N ARG A 132 -13.98 -14.85 -4.72
CA ARG A 132 -13.28 -15.42 -3.56
C ARG A 132 -12.07 -14.59 -3.16
N LEU A 133 -11.21 -14.21 -4.12
CA LEU A 133 -10.02 -13.40 -3.87
C LEU A 133 -10.37 -11.98 -3.41
N GLU A 134 -11.42 -11.37 -3.97
CA GLU A 134 -11.94 -10.08 -3.51
C GLU A 134 -12.47 -10.16 -2.07
N GLY A 135 -13.16 -11.26 -1.72
CA GLY A 135 -13.57 -11.53 -0.35
C GLY A 135 -12.40 -11.71 0.61
N GLN A 136 -11.40 -12.50 0.23
CA GLN A 136 -10.17 -12.70 1.04
C GLN A 136 -9.39 -11.40 1.22
N ARG A 137 -9.28 -10.58 0.17
CA ARG A 137 -8.63 -9.28 0.24
C ARG A 137 -9.36 -8.36 1.21
N THR A 138 -10.69 -8.28 1.10
CA THR A 138 -11.51 -7.43 1.98
C THR A 138 -11.40 -7.88 3.44
N GLU A 139 -11.43 -9.19 3.70
CA GLU A 139 -11.23 -9.75 5.04
C GLU A 139 -9.84 -9.42 5.61
N LEU A 140 -8.80 -9.57 4.79
CA LEU A 140 -7.44 -9.24 5.21
C LEU A 140 -7.27 -7.75 5.52
N GLU A 141 -7.78 -6.88 4.65
CA GLU A 141 -7.80 -5.42 4.86
C GLU A 141 -8.51 -5.08 6.18
N ASN A 142 -9.73 -5.60 6.40
CA ASN A 142 -10.48 -5.40 7.64
C ASN A 142 -9.73 -5.89 8.89
N SER A 143 -9.13 -7.09 8.83
CA SER A 143 -8.38 -7.66 9.95
C SER A 143 -7.12 -6.85 10.28
N SER A 144 -6.46 -6.30 9.25
CA SER A 144 -5.29 -5.44 9.40
C SER A 144 -5.67 -4.13 10.09
N ASP A 145 -6.75 -3.49 9.63
CA ASP A 145 -7.24 -2.24 10.22
C ASP A 145 -7.64 -2.45 11.69
N GLN A 146 -8.34 -3.55 12.00
CA GLN A 146 -8.68 -3.92 13.38
C GLN A 146 -7.44 -4.14 14.25
N ALA A 147 -6.43 -4.83 13.71
CA ALA A 147 -5.18 -5.08 14.43
C ALA A 147 -4.40 -3.78 14.68
N GLU A 148 -4.40 -2.85 13.73
CA GLU A 148 -3.77 -1.54 13.89
C GLU A 148 -4.46 -0.71 14.98
N GLU A 149 -5.79 -0.64 14.97
CA GLU A 149 -6.56 0.06 15.99
C GLU A 149 -6.39 -0.55 17.38
N ALA A 150 -6.39 -1.89 17.48
CA ALA A 150 -6.11 -2.58 18.74
C ALA A 150 -4.71 -2.24 19.29
N ARG A 151 -3.70 -2.16 18.42
CA ARG A 151 -2.34 -1.74 18.81
C ARG A 151 -2.31 -0.30 19.28
N LYS A 152 -2.94 0.64 18.55
CA LYS A 152 -3.03 2.05 18.96
C LYS A 152 -3.65 2.19 20.34
N GLN A 153 -4.78 1.52 20.59
CA GLN A 153 -5.43 1.52 21.89
C GLN A 153 -4.54 0.94 22.99
N THR A 154 -3.78 -0.11 22.69
CA THR A 154 -2.86 -0.72 23.67
C THR A 154 -1.74 0.23 24.05
N VAL A 155 -1.11 0.89 23.07
CA VAL A 155 -0.06 1.89 23.30
C VAL A 155 -0.59 3.08 24.11
N GLU A 156 -1.81 3.54 23.81
CA GLU A 156 -2.42 4.64 24.55
C GLU A 156 -2.73 4.23 26.01
N ARG A 157 -3.28 3.03 26.23
CA ARG A 157 -3.49 2.51 27.60
C ARG A 157 -2.18 2.33 28.35
N GLU A 158 -1.15 1.80 27.70
CA GLU A 158 0.19 1.66 28.28
C GLU A 158 0.74 3.03 28.70
N ARG A 159 0.59 4.04 27.86
CA ARG A 159 0.98 5.42 28.18
C ARG A 159 0.20 5.97 29.37
N GLN A 160 -1.11 5.82 29.40
CA GLN A 160 -1.96 6.28 30.50
C GLN A 160 -1.58 5.62 31.83
N LEU A 161 -1.39 4.30 31.82
CA LEU A 161 -0.92 3.55 32.99
C LEU A 161 0.49 3.97 33.40
N GLY A 162 1.37 4.23 32.43
CA GLY A 162 2.71 4.73 32.70
C GLY A 162 2.71 6.11 33.35
N ILE A 163 1.79 7.01 32.96
CA ILE A 163 1.64 8.33 33.60
C ILE A 163 1.20 8.15 35.05
N LEU A 164 0.22 7.28 35.30
CA LEU A 164 -0.29 6.99 36.64
C LEU A 164 0.78 6.36 37.54
N ALA A 165 1.56 5.41 37.00
CA ALA A 165 2.68 4.76 37.69
C ALA A 165 3.92 5.66 37.82
N GLY A 166 3.93 6.81 37.14
CA GLY A 166 5.07 7.73 37.10
C GLY A 166 6.26 7.24 36.28
N THR A 167 6.11 6.23 35.43
CA THR A 167 7.20 5.64 34.62
C THR A 167 7.42 6.38 33.30
N VAL A 168 6.48 7.22 32.87
CA VAL A 168 6.64 8.10 31.71
C VAL A 168 6.38 9.57 32.07
N ALA A 169 6.96 10.46 31.27
CA ALA A 169 6.79 11.90 31.41
C ALA A 169 5.37 12.33 30.98
N ALA A 170 4.89 13.40 31.59
CA ALA A 170 3.60 14.00 31.29
C ALA A 170 3.74 15.50 31.03
N GLN A 171 2.82 16.06 30.24
CA GLN A 171 2.73 17.49 30.01
C GLN A 171 1.26 17.92 29.96
N GLY A 172 0.96 19.11 30.45
CA GLY A 172 -0.39 19.65 30.46
C GLY A 172 -0.44 21.02 31.13
N PRO A 173 -1.63 21.64 31.21
CA PRO A 173 -1.82 22.84 32.02
C PRO A 173 -1.56 22.52 33.49
N GLY A 174 -1.21 23.54 34.27
CA GLY A 174 -0.99 23.38 35.70
C GLY A 174 -0.30 24.57 36.34
N ILE A 175 0.40 24.32 37.45
CA ILE A 175 1.10 25.34 38.21
C ILE A 175 2.54 24.93 38.51
N THR A 176 3.41 25.93 38.66
CA THR A 176 4.69 25.80 39.35
C THR A 176 4.57 26.48 40.72
N LEU A 177 4.69 25.69 41.78
CA LEU A 177 4.74 26.16 43.16
C LEU A 177 6.20 26.17 43.62
N THR A 178 6.71 27.33 44.02
CA THR A 178 8.09 27.50 44.51
C THR A 178 8.05 27.93 45.96
N ILE A 179 8.74 27.18 46.82
CA ILE A 179 8.85 27.46 48.26
C ILE A 179 10.32 27.74 48.56
N THR A 180 10.63 28.94 49.03
CA THR A 180 11.97 29.35 49.48
C THR A 180 11.96 29.53 50.98
N ASP A 181 12.94 28.96 51.68
CA ASP A 181 13.01 28.96 53.14
C ASP A 181 14.45 29.15 53.62
N LYS A 182 14.81 30.43 53.78
CA LYS A 182 16.15 30.84 54.19
C LYS A 182 16.50 30.44 55.62
N LYS A 183 15.52 29.99 56.43
CA LYS A 183 15.71 29.62 57.83
C LYS A 183 15.77 28.11 58.04
N GLY A 184 15.39 27.31 57.05
CA GLY A 184 15.32 25.85 57.16
C GLY A 184 14.24 25.38 58.16
N ALA A 185 13.13 26.12 58.26
CA ALA A 185 11.96 25.80 59.07
C ALA A 185 10.96 24.86 58.37
N VAL A 186 11.00 24.78 57.03
CA VAL A 186 10.15 23.91 56.22
C VAL A 186 10.53 22.45 56.46
N GLN A 187 9.57 21.70 56.97
CA GLN A 187 9.69 20.30 57.33
C GLN A 187 8.95 19.40 56.34
N ALA A 188 9.21 18.09 56.44
CA ALA A 188 8.65 17.07 55.57
C ALA A 188 7.12 17.00 55.60
N ASP A 189 6.51 17.24 56.75
CA ASP A 189 5.06 17.27 56.95
C ASP A 189 4.40 18.42 56.19
N MET A 190 4.98 19.62 56.22
CA MET A 190 4.46 20.78 55.48
C MET A 190 4.50 20.57 53.96
N LEU A 191 5.55 19.92 53.44
CA LEU A 191 5.64 19.56 52.02
C LEU A 191 4.67 18.43 51.68
N LEU A 192 4.44 17.49 52.60
CA LEU A 192 3.44 16.45 52.42
C LEU A 192 2.04 17.05 52.34
N ASP A 193 1.68 17.98 53.24
CA ASP A 193 0.39 18.68 53.20
C ASP A 193 0.20 19.39 51.85
N ALA A 194 1.24 20.05 51.33
CA ALA A 194 1.20 20.63 49.98
C ALA A 194 0.85 19.59 48.90
N ILE A 195 1.48 18.42 48.93
CA ILE A 195 1.17 17.31 48.00
C ILE A 195 -0.29 16.86 48.16
N GLN A 196 -0.76 16.75 49.39
CA GLN A 196 -2.10 16.25 49.68
C GLN A 196 -3.19 17.24 49.26
N GLU A 197 -3.00 18.53 49.50
CA GLU A 197 -3.91 19.58 49.00
C GLU A 197 -3.94 19.62 47.47
N LEU A 198 -2.79 19.50 46.81
CA LEU A 198 -2.74 19.43 45.34
C LEU A 198 -3.48 18.19 44.80
N ARG A 199 -3.32 17.03 45.46
CA ARG A 199 -4.08 15.81 45.10
C ARG A 199 -5.58 16.01 45.29
N ALA A 200 -6.01 16.61 46.41
CA ALA A 200 -7.41 16.92 46.67
C ALA A 200 -7.99 17.89 45.62
N ALA A 201 -7.18 18.82 45.14
CA ALA A 201 -7.53 19.78 44.08
C ALA A 201 -7.49 19.19 42.66
N GLY A 202 -7.20 17.90 42.50
CA GLY A 202 -7.21 17.23 41.19
C GLY A 202 -5.91 17.32 40.41
N ALA A 203 -4.76 17.39 41.10
CA ALA A 203 -3.47 17.20 40.44
C ALA A 203 -3.35 15.79 39.83
N GLU A 204 -3.01 15.74 38.55
CA GLU A 204 -2.86 14.50 37.76
C GLU A 204 -1.42 13.98 37.80
N ALA A 205 -0.44 14.88 37.87
CA ALA A 205 0.97 14.54 38.04
C ALA A 205 1.68 15.61 38.87
N ILE A 206 2.55 15.17 39.79
CA ILE A 206 3.31 16.04 40.68
C ILE A 206 4.78 15.62 40.63
N GLN A 207 5.66 16.60 40.51
CA GLN A 207 7.10 16.46 40.65
C GLN A 207 7.61 17.49 41.65
N VAL A 208 8.41 17.05 42.61
CA VAL A 208 9.08 17.91 43.59
C VAL A 208 10.57 17.87 43.27
N ASN A 209 11.11 19.00 42.82
CA ASN A 209 12.43 19.11 42.24
C ASN A 209 12.63 18.05 41.14
N ASP A 210 13.47 17.04 41.37
CA ASP A 210 13.76 15.96 40.42
C ASP A 210 13.06 14.64 40.77
N VAL A 211 12.13 14.65 41.73
CA VAL A 211 11.46 13.44 42.23
C VAL A 211 10.01 13.39 41.78
N ARG A 212 9.64 12.29 41.13
CA ARG A 212 8.25 12.00 40.74
C ARG A 212 7.44 11.53 41.94
N VAL A 213 6.38 12.26 42.25
CA VAL A 213 5.44 11.89 43.30
C VAL A 213 4.42 10.91 42.74
N VAL A 214 4.30 9.76 43.40
CA VAL A 214 3.32 8.70 43.11
C VAL A 214 2.69 8.24 44.43
N ALA A 215 1.82 7.23 44.40
CA ALA A 215 1.01 6.81 45.54
C ALA A 215 1.83 6.49 46.80
N ASP A 216 2.99 5.83 46.66
CA ASP A 216 3.84 5.38 47.77
C ASP A 216 5.02 6.33 48.08
N THR A 217 5.05 7.51 47.48
CA THR A 217 6.07 8.53 47.80
C THR A 217 5.96 8.91 49.28
N TYR A 218 7.08 8.83 49.99
CA TYR A 218 7.21 9.24 51.38
C TYR A 218 8.17 10.43 51.52
N LEU A 219 7.98 11.20 52.59
CA LEU A 219 8.83 12.33 52.95
C LEU A 219 9.38 12.13 54.36
N THR A 220 10.63 12.53 54.59
CA THR A 220 11.29 12.50 55.90
C THR A 220 12.17 13.73 56.05
N ASP A 221 12.32 14.24 57.27
CA ASP A 221 13.25 15.34 57.52
C ASP A 221 14.70 14.88 57.32
N ALA A 222 15.51 15.78 56.78
CA ALA A 222 16.94 15.58 56.62
C ALA A 222 17.72 16.71 57.30
N SER A 223 18.97 16.41 57.65
CA SER A 223 19.87 17.37 58.29
C SER A 223 20.06 18.65 57.46
N GLY A 224 20.05 19.80 58.13
CA GLY A 224 20.41 21.08 57.53
C GLY A 224 19.27 21.75 56.74
N GLY A 225 18.03 21.69 57.25
CA GLY A 225 16.86 22.32 56.61
C GLY A 225 16.48 21.67 55.28
N LYS A 226 16.81 20.39 55.11
CA LYS A 226 16.54 19.62 53.89
C LYS A 226 15.41 18.63 54.16
N VAL A 227 14.75 18.21 53.11
CA VAL A 227 13.74 17.15 53.15
C VAL A 227 14.18 16.03 52.22
N SER A 228 13.97 14.78 52.62
CA SER A 228 14.18 13.61 51.79
C SER A 228 12.84 13.16 51.20
N VAL A 229 12.71 13.20 49.88
CA VAL A 229 11.53 12.74 49.14
C VAL A 229 11.88 11.43 48.45
N ASP A 230 11.22 10.34 48.85
CA ASP A 230 11.52 8.99 48.35
C ASP A 230 13.03 8.64 48.43
N GLY A 231 13.67 9.01 49.54
CA GLY A 231 15.10 8.80 49.77
C GLY A 231 16.05 9.82 49.11
N HIS A 232 15.53 10.74 48.29
CA HIS A 232 16.32 11.79 47.64
C HIS A 232 16.30 13.07 48.49
N LYS A 233 17.47 13.46 49.00
CA LYS A 233 17.62 14.70 49.77
C LYS A 233 17.53 15.92 48.86
N ILE A 234 16.50 16.72 49.04
CA ILE A 234 16.26 17.99 48.37
C ILE A 234 16.35 19.15 49.37
N GLY A 235 16.68 20.34 48.87
CA GLY A 235 16.76 21.56 49.67
C GLY A 235 16.10 22.73 48.95
N GLU A 236 16.12 23.90 49.57
CA GLU A 236 15.49 25.08 49.00
C GLU A 236 16.18 25.56 47.68
N PRO A 237 15.41 26.16 46.76
CA PRO A 237 13.95 26.22 46.76
C PRO A 237 13.33 24.84 46.47
N PHE A 238 12.25 24.52 47.17
CA PHE A 238 11.41 23.36 46.86
C PHE A 238 10.47 23.73 45.71
N VAL A 239 10.64 23.09 44.56
CA VAL A 239 9.92 23.42 43.33
C VAL A 239 8.98 22.29 42.96
N PHE A 240 7.69 22.58 42.99
CA PHE A 240 6.61 21.69 42.64
C PHE A 240 6.17 22.01 41.20
N LYS A 241 6.39 21.08 40.29
CA LYS A 241 5.76 21.10 38.96
C LYS A 241 4.52 20.22 39.03
N VAL A 242 3.35 20.82 38.82
CA VAL A 242 2.06 20.15 38.99
C VAL A 242 1.25 20.29 37.72
N ILE A 243 0.73 19.17 37.21
CA ILE A 243 -0.22 19.13 36.10
C ILE A 243 -1.62 18.94 36.68
N GLY A 244 -2.57 19.74 36.18
CA GLY A 244 -3.96 19.74 36.58
C GLY A 244 -4.63 21.06 36.20
N LYS A 245 -5.87 21.28 36.61
CA LYS A 245 -6.61 22.51 36.30
C LYS A 245 -6.08 23.68 37.14
N PRO A 246 -5.42 24.70 36.57
CA PRO A 246 -4.83 25.78 37.37
C PRO A 246 -5.84 26.53 38.24
N GLN A 247 -7.07 26.69 37.73
CA GLN A 247 -8.19 27.31 38.44
C GLN A 247 -8.67 26.54 39.68
N ASP A 248 -8.32 25.26 39.80
CA ASP A 248 -8.66 24.43 40.97
C ASP A 248 -7.43 24.33 41.91
N LEU A 249 -6.23 24.19 41.32
CA LEU A 249 -4.97 24.01 42.05
C LEU A 249 -4.55 25.25 42.87
N GLU A 250 -4.55 26.45 42.27
CA GLU A 250 -4.07 27.64 42.98
C GLU A 250 -4.99 28.05 44.14
N PRO A 251 -6.32 28.08 44.00
CA PRO A 251 -7.19 28.41 45.12
C PRO A 251 -7.08 27.41 46.27
N ALA A 252 -6.89 26.12 45.99
CA ALA A 252 -6.74 25.09 47.01
C ALA A 252 -5.55 25.36 47.95
N LEU A 253 -4.42 25.81 47.40
CA LEU A 253 -3.23 26.17 48.18
C LEU A 253 -3.44 27.41 49.08
N ASN A 254 -4.36 28.30 48.68
CA ASN A 254 -4.65 29.58 49.33
C ASN A 254 -5.87 29.53 50.27
N ILE A 255 -6.46 28.36 50.51
CA ILE A 255 -7.56 28.20 51.47
C ILE A 255 -7.08 28.71 52.85
N PRO A 256 -7.91 29.47 53.60
CA PRO A 256 -7.54 29.93 54.94
C PRO A 256 -7.11 28.78 55.85
N GLY A 257 -5.94 28.92 56.48
CA GLY A 257 -5.33 27.84 57.27
C GLY A 257 -4.60 26.77 56.45
N GLY A 258 -4.57 26.89 55.12
CA GLY A 258 -3.93 25.95 54.20
C GLY A 258 -2.41 26.14 54.05
N VAL A 259 -1.89 25.60 52.96
CA VAL A 259 -0.45 25.41 52.71
C VAL A 259 0.32 26.73 52.66
N VAL A 260 -0.14 27.70 51.86
CA VAL A 260 0.57 28.99 51.69
C VAL A 260 0.70 29.71 53.03
N GLN A 261 -0.41 29.85 53.76
CA GLN A 261 -0.42 30.56 55.03
C GLN A 261 0.42 29.85 56.11
N THR A 262 0.43 28.52 56.11
CA THR A 262 1.23 27.73 57.07
C THR A 262 2.72 27.90 56.80
N LEU A 263 3.16 27.86 55.54
CA LEU A 263 4.56 28.09 55.16
C LEU A 263 4.99 29.54 55.44
N GLU A 264 4.14 30.52 55.19
CA GLU A 264 4.43 31.94 55.46
C GLU A 264 4.59 32.24 56.96
N LYS A 265 3.85 31.54 57.85
CA LYS A 265 4.04 31.65 59.30
C LYS A 265 5.45 31.24 59.74
N GLU A 266 6.02 30.25 59.06
CA GLU A 266 7.40 29.81 59.26
C GLU A 266 8.42 30.71 58.54
N GLN A 267 7.97 31.83 57.96
CA GLN A 267 8.78 32.80 57.22
C GLN A 267 9.36 32.27 55.91
N ALA A 268 8.78 31.19 55.37
CA ALA A 268 9.03 30.76 54.00
C ALA A 268 8.30 31.68 53.01
N THR A 269 8.88 31.87 51.83
CA THR A 269 8.26 32.60 50.71
C THR A 269 7.68 31.61 49.74
N VAL A 270 6.39 31.75 49.44
CA VAL A 270 5.68 30.88 48.49
C VAL A 270 5.32 31.67 47.24
N THR A 271 5.56 31.10 46.07
CA THR A 271 5.16 31.68 44.78
C THR A 271 4.48 30.62 43.93
N VAL A 272 3.28 30.94 43.45
CA VAL A 272 2.51 30.08 42.54
C VAL A 272 2.46 30.75 41.17
N THR A 273 2.80 30.01 40.13
CA THR A 273 2.76 30.49 38.74
C THR A 273 1.98 29.50 37.89
N GLN A 274 0.85 29.94 37.33
CA GLN A 274 0.08 29.14 36.39
C GLN A 274 0.75 29.10 35.01
N ALA A 275 0.67 27.96 34.33
CA ALA A 275 1.10 27.84 32.95
C ALA A 275 0.21 26.88 32.17
N GLN A 276 0.03 27.15 30.88
CA GLN A 276 -0.69 26.24 29.97
C GLN A 276 0.11 24.98 29.64
N LYS A 277 1.43 25.00 29.89
CA LYS A 277 2.32 23.88 29.67
C LYS A 277 3.32 23.76 30.81
N ILE A 278 3.03 22.82 31.70
CA ILE A 278 3.94 22.26 32.68
C ILE A 278 4.43 20.92 32.12
N VAL A 279 5.71 20.62 32.33
CA VAL A 279 6.30 19.32 31.99
C VAL A 279 6.78 18.66 33.28
N VAL A 280 6.25 17.47 33.54
CA VAL A 280 6.68 16.58 34.61
C VAL A 280 7.50 15.47 33.97
N ASP A 281 8.81 15.60 34.06
CA ASP A 281 9.81 14.77 33.40
C ASP A 281 10.55 13.81 34.36
N ALA A 282 10.41 14.01 35.67
CA ALA A 282 10.88 13.04 36.66
C ALA A 282 10.11 11.72 36.52
N LEU A 283 10.84 10.61 36.57
CA LEU A 283 10.32 9.25 36.39
C LEU A 283 10.60 8.38 37.61
N ARG A 284 9.67 7.47 37.92
CA ARG A 284 9.87 6.36 38.84
C ARG A 284 10.39 5.15 38.07
N PRO A 285 11.41 4.44 38.58
CA PRO A 285 11.87 3.20 37.96
C PRO A 285 10.79 2.12 38.08
N ALA A 286 10.47 1.47 36.96
CA ALA A 286 9.59 0.30 36.95
C ALA A 286 10.30 -0.88 37.62
N LYS A 287 9.98 -1.15 38.89
CA LYS A 287 10.50 -2.33 39.60
C LYS A 287 9.62 -3.54 39.26
N ARG A 288 10.25 -4.63 38.85
CA ARG A 288 9.57 -5.90 38.69
C ARG A 288 9.35 -6.51 40.08
N PRO A 289 8.10 -6.83 40.47
CA PRO A 289 7.85 -7.52 41.73
C PRO A 289 8.44 -8.94 41.69
N ASP A 290 8.94 -9.41 42.83
CA ASP A 290 9.52 -10.76 42.97
C ASP A 290 8.45 -11.85 42.88
N TYR A 291 7.28 -11.59 43.46
CA TYR A 291 6.20 -12.60 43.62
C TYR A 291 4.94 -12.28 42.81
N ALA A 292 4.54 -11.01 42.74
CA ALA A 292 3.33 -10.63 42.04
C ALA A 292 3.52 -10.77 40.52
N GLN A 293 2.51 -11.28 39.83
CA GLN A 293 2.50 -11.38 38.37
C GLN A 293 1.23 -10.76 37.83
N SER A 294 1.33 -10.10 36.67
CA SER A 294 0.15 -9.63 35.96
C SER A 294 -0.69 -10.84 35.56
N SER A 295 -2.01 -10.77 35.76
CA SER A 295 -2.91 -11.80 35.24
C SER A 295 -2.80 -11.84 33.72
N SER A 296 -2.53 -13.02 33.16
CA SER A 296 -2.63 -13.26 31.73
C SER A 296 -4.11 -13.38 31.35
N GLN A 297 -4.75 -12.26 31.01
CA GLN A 297 -6.04 -12.25 30.34
C GLN A 297 -5.90 -11.56 28.99
#